data_AF-A0A7C2FFQ2-F1
#
_entry.id   AF-A0A7C2FFQ2-F1
#
_cell.length_a   1.000
_cell.length_b   1.000
_cell.length_c   1.000
_cell.angle_alpha   90.00
_cell.angle_beta   90.00
_cell.angle_gamma   90.00
#
_symmetry.space_group_name_H-M   'P 1'
#
loop_
_entity.id
_entity.type
_entity.pdbx_description
1 polymer ?
#
loop_
_entity_poly.entity_id
_entity_poly.type
_entity_poly.pdbx_seq_one_letter_code
_entity_poly.pdbx_strand_id
1 'polypeptide(L)' 'MRCPRCGTENPERKIVCRKCGARLRPTAPASSPVTQETEAELMWRLRWDLLRVGVTFALSAAVAVALGLFVLR' A
#
# COMPACT_ATOMS: atom_id res chain seq x y z
N MET A 1 16.69 14.48 -27.40
CA MET A 1 15.98 13.27 -27.87
C MET A 1 14.78 13.59 -28.75
N ARG A 2 14.58 12.79 -29.78
CA ARG A 2 13.52 12.98 -30.78
C ARG A 2 12.22 12.30 -30.34
N CYS A 3 11.10 13.01 -30.46
CA CYS A 3 9.80 12.45 -30.11
C CYS A 3 9.38 11.36 -31.11
N PRO A 4 9.05 10.13 -30.68
CA PRO A 4 8.63 9.07 -31.58
C PRO A 4 7.25 9.30 -32.21
N ARG A 5 6.40 10.14 -31.59
CA ARG A 5 5.04 10.41 -32.08
C ARG A 5 4.97 11.52 -33.14
N CYS A 6 5.78 12.57 -33.01
CA CYS A 6 5.68 13.76 -33.88
C CYS A 6 7.03 14.26 -34.43
N GLY A 7 8.14 13.56 -34.16
CA GLY A 7 9.47 13.91 -34.67
C GLY A 7 10.14 15.14 -34.06
N THR A 8 9.47 15.86 -33.14
CA THR A 8 10.03 17.08 -32.52
C THR A 8 11.22 16.75 -31.62
N GLU A 9 12.28 17.54 -31.75
CA GLU A 9 13.45 17.45 -30.91
C GLU A 9 13.20 18.09 -29.53
N ASN A 10 13.45 17.32 -28.47
CA ASN A 10 13.21 17.72 -27.08
C ASN A 10 14.50 17.57 -26.27
N PRO A 11 14.73 18.43 -25.25
CA PRO A 11 15.79 18.25 -24.26
C PRO A 11 15.76 16.86 -23.64
N GLU A 12 16.92 16.28 -23.34
CA GLU A 12 17.04 14.88 -22.89
C GLU A 12 16.33 14.58 -21.57
N ARG A 13 16.16 15.61 -20.72
CA ARG A 13 15.45 15.49 -19.44
C ARG A 13 13.92 15.62 -19.55
N LYS A 14 13.36 15.96 -20.72
CA LYS A 14 11.90 16.10 -20.89
C LYS A 14 11.19 14.74 -20.80
N ILE A 15 10.19 14.66 -19.93
CA ILE A 15 9.33 13.48 -19.75
C ILE A 15 8.15 13.47 -20.73
N VAL A 16 7.76 14.66 -21.23
CA VAL A 16 6.62 14.88 -22.13
C VAL A 16 7.06 15.78 -23.28
N CYS A 17 6.60 15.48 -24.49
CA CYS A 17 6.91 16.24 -25.70
C CYS A 17 6.30 17.64 -25.65
N ARG A 18 7.11 18.67 -25.89
CA ARG A 18 6.66 20.07 -25.90
C ARG A 18 5.66 20.44 -27.00
N LYS A 19 5.54 19.61 -28.05
CA LYS A 19 4.70 19.88 -29.22
C LYS A 19 3.39 19.09 -29.21
N CYS A 20 3.47 17.77 -29.05
CA CYS A 20 2.30 16.89 -29.18
C CYS A 20 1.84 16.24 -27.87
N GLY A 21 2.49 16.53 -26.74
CA GLY A 21 2.14 15.96 -25.43
C GLY A 21 2.46 14.46 -25.26
N ALA A 22 3.13 13.81 -26.23
CA ALA A 22 3.51 12.41 -26.09
C ALA A 22 4.48 12.19 -24.93
N ARG A 23 4.29 11.11 -24.16
CA ARG A 23 5.26 10.69 -23.14
C ARG A 23 6.52 10.21 -23.82
N LEU A 24 7.64 10.66 -23.29
CA LEU A 24 8.94 10.69 -23.95
C LEU A 24 9.92 9.74 -23.25
N ARG A 25 9.72 9.53 -21.95
CA ARG A 25 10.40 8.49 -21.17
C ARG A 25 9.33 7.51 -20.66
N PRO A 26 9.46 6.19 -20.92
CA PRO A 26 8.63 5.21 -20.25
C PRO A 26 8.92 5.32 -18.76
N THR A 27 7.88 5.48 -17.94
CA THR A 27 8.03 5.15 -16.52
C THR A 27 8.17 3.63 -16.50
N ALA A 28 9.26 3.11 -15.92
CA ALA A 28 9.30 1.70 -15.61
C ALA A 28 8.01 1.40 -14.83
N PRO A 29 7.23 0.37 -15.20
CA PRO A 29 6.07 0.03 -14.41
C PRO A 29 6.56 -0.08 -12.97
N ALA A 30 5.95 0.69 -12.08
CA ALA A 30 6.22 0.57 -10.66
C ALA A 30 5.72 -0.82 -10.28
N SER A 31 6.57 -1.83 -10.43
CA SER A 31 6.36 -3.12 -9.82
C SER A 31 6.56 -2.87 -8.34
N SER A 32 5.51 -2.43 -7.67
CA SER A 32 5.39 -2.71 -6.25
C SER A 32 5.70 -4.20 -6.10
N PRO A 33 6.58 -4.61 -5.17
CA PRO A 33 6.75 -6.01 -4.84
C PRO A 33 5.52 -6.45 -4.05
N VAL A 34 4.35 -6.39 -4.69
CA VAL A 34 3.18 -7.11 -4.23
C VAL A 34 3.51 -8.54 -4.59
N THR A 35 4.04 -9.26 -3.60
CA THR A 35 4.07 -10.72 -3.60
C THR A 35 2.71 -11.18 -4.12
N GLN A 36 2.70 -12.01 -5.17
CA GLN A 36 1.47 -12.63 -5.65
C GLN A 36 1.03 -13.63 -4.57
N GLU A 37 0.41 -13.12 -3.50
CA GLU A 37 -0.15 -13.92 -2.42
C GLU A 37 -1.41 -14.58 -2.94
N THR A 38 -1.54 -15.89 -2.71
CA THR A 38 -2.78 -16.58 -3.01
C THR A 38 -3.88 -16.06 -2.08
N GLU A 39 -5.12 -16.02 -2.57
CA GLU A 39 -6.28 -15.60 -1.79
C GLU A 39 -6.40 -16.38 -0.46
N ALA A 40 -6.03 -17.66 -0.48
CA ALA A 40 -6.02 -18.52 0.69
C ALA A 40 -5.00 -18.05 1.76
N GLU A 41 -3.80 -17.65 1.35
CA GLU A 41 -2.76 -17.16 2.27
C GLU A 41 -3.17 -15.80 2.86
N LEU A 42 -3.71 -14.92 2.04
CA LEU A 42 -4.23 -13.62 2.48
C LEU A 42 -5.34 -13.80 3.53
N MET A 43 -6.27 -14.72 3.28
CA MET A 43 -7.38 -15.01 4.20
C MET A 43 -6.92 -15.66 5.49
N TRP A 44 -5.92 -16.56 5.44
CA TRP A 44 -5.31 -17.13 6.64
C TRP A 44 -4.66 -16.05 7.51
N ARG A 45 -3.84 -15.18 6.89
CA ARG A 45 -3.18 -14.05 7.59
C ARG A 45 -4.20 -13.09 8.19
N LEU A 46 -5.19 -12.67 7.41
CA LEU A 46 -6.24 -11.75 7.89
C LEU A 46 -7.02 -12.34 9.06
N ARG A 47 -7.39 -13.62 8.97
CA ARG A 47 -8.07 -14.32 10.08
C ARG A 47 -7.20 -14.33 11.33
N TRP A 48 -5.92 -14.66 11.19
CA TRP A 48 -5.00 -14.73 12.31
C TRP A 48 -4.77 -13.37 12.97
N ASP A 49 -4.63 -12.32 12.17
CA ASP A 49 -4.48 -10.95 12.65
C ASP A 49 -5.74 -10.46 13.37
N LEU A 50 -6.93 -10.73 12.83
CA LEU A 50 -8.20 -10.40 13.49
C LEU A 50 -8.35 -11.13 14.84
N LEU A 51 -7.96 -12.40 14.91
CA LEU A 51 -8.03 -13.19 16.14
C LEU A 51 -7.09 -12.62 17.20
N ARG A 52 -5.85 -12.29 16.83
CA ARG A 52 -4.88 -11.63 17.71
C ARG A 52 -5.41 -10.30 18.25
N VAL A 53 -5.92 -9.43 17.37
CA VAL A 53 -6.46 -8.11 17.76
C VAL A 53 -7.67 -8.26 18.70
N GLY A 54 -8.56 -9.22 18.42
CA GLY A 54 -9.70 -9.49 19.28
C GLY A 54 -9.29 -9.95 20.69
N VAL A 55 -8.32 -10.85 20.78
CA VAL A 55 -7.80 -11.36 22.07
C VAL A 55 -7.11 -10.25 22.86
N THR A 56 -6.26 -9.43 22.23
CA THR A 56 -5.57 -8.33 22.93
C THR A 56 -6.56 -7.30 23.46
N PHE A 57 -7.58 -6.94 22.67
CA PHE A 57 -8.62 -6.03 23.10
C PHE A 57 -9.41 -6.60 24.29
N ALA A 58 -9.85 -7.86 24.21
CA ALA A 58 -10.60 -8.50 25.29
C ALA A 58 -9.81 -8.56 26.60
N LEU A 59 -8.52 -8.92 26.54
CA LEU A 59 -7.64 -8.92 27.72
C LEU A 59 -7.49 -7.51 28.31
N SER A 60 -7.29 -6.49 27.47
CA SER A 60 -7.18 -5.10 27.92
C SER A 60 -8.45 -4.60 28.62
N ALA A 61 -9.62 -4.96 28.07
CA ALA A 61 -10.92 -4.61 28.64
C ALA A 61 -11.15 -5.34 29.97
N ALA A 62 -10.80 -6.63 30.06
CA ALA A 62 -10.91 -7.41 31.28
C ALA A 62 -10.05 -6.83 32.41
N VAL A 63 -8.80 -6.43 32.10
CA VAL A 63 -7.92 -5.74 33.07
C VAL A 63 -8.53 -4.42 33.52
N ALA A 64 -9.04 -3.59 32.60
CA ALA A 64 -9.68 -2.33 32.93
C ALA A 64 -10.90 -2.52 33.85
N VAL A 65 -11.76 -3.51 33.56
CA VAL A 65 -12.92 -3.85 34.39
C VAL A 65 -12.49 -4.32 35.77
N ALA A 66 -11.49 -5.22 35.86
CA ALA A 66 -10.99 -5.71 37.14
C ALA A 66 -10.41 -4.58 38.00
N LEU A 67 -9.62 -3.68 37.41
CA LEU A 67 -9.09 -2.50 38.09
C LEU A 67 -10.21 -1.55 38.54
N GLY A 68 -11.22 -1.31 37.69
CA GLY A 68 -12.38 -0.50 38.05
C GLY A 68 -13.15 -1.08 39.23
N LEU A 69 -13.45 -2.38 39.21
CA LEU A 69 -14.13 -3.08 40.31
C LEU A 69 -13.31 -3.06 41.62
N PHE A 70 -11.97 -3.07 41.53
CA PHE A 70 -11.09 -2.96 42.70
C PHE A 70 -11.08 -1.54 43.29
N VAL A 71 -11.10 -0.50 42.45
CA VAL A 71 -11.13 0.91 42.90
C VAL A 71 -12.50 1.30 43.49
N LEU A 72 -13.59 0.68 43.01
CA LEU A 72 -14.95 0.92 43.52
C LEU A 72 -15.28 0.14 44.80
N ARG A 73 -14.40 -0.78 45.22
CA ARG A 73 -14.55 -1.57 46.45
C ARG A 73 -13.92 -0.86 47.64
#